data_AF-A0A6A2WZC5-F1
#
_entry.id   AF-A0A6A2WZC5-F1
#
_cell.length_a   1.000
_cell.length_b   1.000
_cell.length_c   1.000
_cell.angle_alpha   90.00
_cell.angle_beta   90.00
_cell.angle_gamma   90.00
#
_symmetry.space_group_name_H-M   'P 1'
#
loop_
_entity.id
_entity.type
_entity.pdbx_description
1 polymer ?
#
loop_
_entity_poly.entity_id
_entity_poly.type
_entity_poly.pdbx_seq_one_letter_code
_entity_poly.pdbx_strand_id
1 'polypeptide(L)'
;MLNNLNGLVSLDPVLHLTVGPVIRIKSPISNFTHMLHSRYKSKEDLNAHSVHPDHQRVVKEHVVPICDDIMAVDWVADNEPTPLSPPPVLPSK
;
A
#
# COMPACT_ATOMS: atom_id res chain seq x y z
N MET A 1 -9.70 -5.71 12.38
CA MET A 1 -8.94 -4.82 11.48
C MET A 1 -8.27 -5.57 10.33
N LEU A 2 -7.20 -6.34 10.56
CA LEU A 2 -6.35 -6.90 9.48
C LEU A 2 -7.11 -7.73 8.43
N ASN A 3 -7.95 -8.68 8.84
CA ASN A 3 -8.70 -9.51 7.90
C ASN A 3 -9.69 -8.68 7.06
N ASN A 4 -10.34 -7.68 7.67
CA ASN A 4 -11.30 -6.82 6.99
C ASN A 4 -10.62 -5.89 5.99
N LEU A 5 -9.43 -5.35 6.34
CA LEU A 5 -8.65 -4.55 5.40
C LEU A 5 -8.09 -5.40 4.26
N ASN A 6 -7.49 -6.57 4.55
CA ASN A 6 -7.02 -7.48 3.51
C ASN A 6 -8.15 -7.95 2.59
N GLY A 7 -9.38 -8.06 3.09
CA GLY A 7 -10.57 -8.36 2.29
C GLY A 7 -10.88 -7.32 1.20
N LEU A 8 -10.43 -6.07 1.35
CA LEU A 8 -10.60 -5.02 0.34
C LEU A 8 -9.79 -5.27 -0.94
N VAL A 9 -8.90 -6.26 -0.95
CA VAL A 9 -8.17 -6.68 -2.16
C VAL A 9 -9.11 -7.14 -3.29
N SER A 10 -10.35 -7.54 -2.97
CA SER A 10 -11.33 -7.98 -3.96
C SER A 10 -12.07 -6.85 -4.66
N LEU A 11 -11.83 -5.58 -4.31
CA LEU A 11 -12.48 -4.44 -4.95
C LEU A 11 -11.87 -4.17 -6.32
N ASP A 12 -12.71 -3.97 -7.33
CA ASP A 12 -12.31 -3.74 -8.74
C ASP A 12 -11.15 -2.74 -8.96
N PRO A 13 -11.08 -1.56 -8.30
CA PRO A 13 -9.97 -0.62 -8.51
C PRO A 13 -8.62 -1.10 -7.95
N VAL A 14 -8.60 -2.12 -7.08
CA VAL A 14 -7.40 -2.56 -6.35
C VAL A 14 -6.60 -3.56 -7.18
N LEU A 15 -5.36 -3.21 -7.53
CA LEU A 15 -4.43 -4.16 -8.17
C LEU A 15 -3.75 -5.08 -7.15
N HIS A 16 -3.45 -4.52 -5.99
CA HIS A 16 -2.78 -5.21 -4.89
C HIS A 16 -3.13 -4.48 -3.61
N LEU A 17 -3.35 -5.23 -2.54
CA LEU A 17 -3.52 -4.69 -1.20
C LEU A 17 -3.04 -5.74 -0.21
N THR A 18 -2.21 -5.30 0.74
CA THR A 18 -1.77 -6.13 1.86
C THR A 18 -1.66 -5.29 3.12
N VAL A 19 -2.01 -5.88 4.25
CA VAL A 19 -1.89 -5.25 5.56
C VAL A 19 -1.21 -6.19 6.53
N GLY A 20 -0.24 -5.67 7.27
CA GLY A 20 0.49 -6.45 8.26
C GLY A 20 1.12 -5.61 9.37
N PRO A 21 1.64 -6.28 10.42
CA PRO A 21 2.33 -5.62 11.52
C PRO A 21 3.74 -5.19 11.10
N VAL A 22 4.21 -4.07 11.67
CA VAL A 22 5.60 -3.64 11.58
C VAL A 22 6.41 -4.41 12.63
N ILE A 23 7.31 -5.29 12.17
CA ILE A 23 8.05 -6.22 13.05
C ILE A 23 9.01 -5.48 14.00
N ARG A 24 9.54 -4.33 13.59
CA ARG A 24 10.51 -3.58 14.38
C ARG A 24 10.42 -2.09 14.11
N ILE A 25 10.11 -1.34 15.16
CA ILE A 25 10.10 0.13 15.16
C ILE A 25 11.44 0.59 15.73
N LYS A 26 12.24 1.27 14.92
CA LYS A 26 13.53 1.86 15.34
C LYS A 26 13.50 3.39 15.36
N SER A 27 12.36 3.98 14.99
CA SER A 27 12.20 5.40 14.86
C SER A 27 11.78 5.99 16.21
N PRO A 28 12.48 7.01 16.75
CA PRO A 28 12.03 7.69 17.96
C PRO A 28 10.86 8.65 17.71
N ILE A 29 10.52 8.91 16.45
CA ILE A 29 9.51 9.91 16.04
C ILE A 29 8.18 9.28 15.62
N SER A 30 8.04 7.95 15.62
CA SER A 30 6.81 7.30 15.19
C SER A 30 6.63 5.91 15.81
N ASN A 31 5.40 5.64 16.24
CA ASN A 31 4.99 4.37 16.85
C ASN A 31 3.93 3.63 16.00
N PHE A 32 3.88 3.86 14.68
CA PHE A 32 2.95 3.12 13.81
C PHE A 32 3.24 1.62 13.86
N THR A 33 2.24 0.84 14.26
CA THR A 33 2.36 -0.60 14.53
C THR A 33 1.99 -1.48 13.35
N HIS A 34 1.25 -0.93 12.38
CA HIS A 34 0.76 -1.65 11.21
C HIS A 34 0.98 -0.82 9.95
N MET A 35 1.15 -1.50 8.82
CA MET A 35 1.27 -0.89 7.50
C MET A 35 0.26 -1.51 6.55
N LEU A 36 -0.41 -0.66 5.79
CA LEU A 36 -1.20 -1.04 4.62
C LEU A 36 -0.42 -0.58 3.38
N HIS A 37 -0.25 -1.47 2.42
CA HIS A 37 0.30 -1.14 1.12
C HIS A 37 -0.68 -1.56 0.04
N SER A 38 -1.04 -0.62 -0.83
CA SER A 38 -1.99 -0.84 -1.91
C SER A 38 -1.50 -0.23 -3.22
N ARG A 39 -1.87 -0.84 -4.35
CA ARG A 39 -1.54 -0.37 -5.70
C ARG A 39 -2.81 -0.23 -6.53
N TYR A 40 -2.83 0.82 -7.36
CA TYR A 40 -3.91 1.18 -8.27
C TYR A 40 -3.31 1.48 -9.65
N LYS A 41 -4.10 1.37 -10.73
CA LYS A 41 -3.59 1.66 -12.08
C LYS A 41 -3.44 3.17 -12.31
N SER A 42 -4.28 3.97 -11.68
CA SER A 42 -4.32 5.42 -11.83
C SER A 42 -4.72 6.13 -10.54
N LYS A 43 -4.68 7.47 -10.56
CA LYS A 43 -5.18 8.31 -9.46
C LYS A 43 -6.70 8.23 -9.35
N GLU A 44 -7.39 8.06 -10.48
CA GLU A 44 -8.84 7.90 -10.54
C GLU A 44 -9.28 6.61 -9.86
N ASP A 45 -8.56 5.49 -10.09
CA ASP A 45 -8.82 4.22 -9.42
C ASP A 45 -8.57 4.30 -7.91
N LEU A 46 -7.50 4.99 -7.47
CA LEU A 46 -7.27 5.28 -6.06
C LEU A 46 -8.43 6.09 -5.46
N ASN A 47 -8.88 7.14 -6.14
CA ASN A 47 -10.01 7.95 -5.68
C ASN A 47 -11.31 7.12 -5.61
N ALA A 48 -11.56 6.27 -6.61
CA ALA A 48 -12.70 5.36 -6.63
C ALA A 48 -12.66 4.37 -5.45
N HIS A 49 -11.48 3.85 -5.09
CA HIS A 49 -11.30 3.00 -3.91
C HIS A 49 -11.59 3.78 -2.61
N SER A 50 -11.03 4.97 -2.44
CA SER A 50 -11.17 5.78 -1.22
C SER A 50 -12.63 6.13 -0.91
N VAL A 51 -13.46 6.34 -1.94
CA VAL A 51 -14.89 6.62 -1.76
C VAL A 51 -15.77 5.37 -1.82
N HIS A 52 -15.20 4.17 -2.07
CA HIS A 52 -15.98 2.94 -2.19
C HIS A 52 -16.73 2.62 -0.89
N PRO A 53 -18.02 2.25 -0.94
CA PRO A 53 -18.82 2.03 0.26
C PRO A 53 -18.23 0.96 1.19
N ASP A 54 -17.68 -0.12 0.65
CA ASP A 54 -17.01 -1.14 1.48
C ASP A 54 -15.71 -0.64 2.12
N HIS A 55 -14.92 0.19 1.43
CA HIS A 55 -13.74 0.81 2.03
C HIS A 55 -14.16 1.70 3.21
N GLN A 56 -15.13 2.59 3.01
CA GLN A 56 -15.62 3.48 4.06
C GLN A 56 -16.19 2.70 5.26
N ARG A 57 -16.96 1.64 4.99
CA ARG A 57 -17.52 0.77 6.02
C ARG A 57 -16.41 0.10 6.84
N VAL A 58 -15.41 -0.50 6.18
CA VAL A 58 -14.30 -1.16 6.87
C VAL A 58 -13.48 -0.17 7.70
N VAL A 59 -13.19 1.02 7.17
CA VAL A 59 -12.47 2.06 7.92
C VAL A 59 -13.27 2.48 9.15
N LYS A 60 -14.56 2.79 8.98
CA LYS A 60 -15.44 3.24 10.06
C LYS A 60 -15.65 2.19 11.15
N GLU A 61 -15.83 0.92 10.78
CA GLU A 61 -16.19 -0.15 11.73
C GLU A 61 -14.97 -0.87 12.33
N HIS A 62 -13.81 -0.85 11.66
CA HIS A 62 -12.68 -1.70 12.03
C HIS A 62 -11.33 -1.01 12.17
N VAL A 63 -11.21 0.26 11.78
CA VAL A 63 -9.98 1.06 11.90
C VAL A 63 -10.19 2.18 12.91
N VAL A 64 -11.13 3.09 12.64
CA VAL A 64 -11.42 4.27 13.49
C VAL A 64 -11.63 3.93 14.97
N PRO A 65 -12.34 2.85 15.35
CA PRO A 65 -12.58 2.57 16.77
C PRO A 65 -11.36 2.10 17.56
N ILE A 66 -10.28 1.70 16.90
CA ILE A 66 -9.15 1.00 17.55
C ILE A 66 -7.76 1.59 17.22
N CYS A 67 -7.65 2.42 16.18
CA CYS A 67 -6.38 3.02 15.78
C CYS A 67 -6.26 4.42 16.39
N ASP A 68 -5.21 4.63 17.19
CA ASP A 68 -4.91 5.94 17.80
C ASP A 68 -4.49 6.97 16.74
N ASP A 69 -3.64 6.56 15.80
CA ASP A 69 -3.09 7.41 14.75
C ASP A 69 -3.21 6.73 13.37
N ILE A 70 -3.47 7.54 12.34
CA ILE A 70 -3.54 7.11 10.94
C ILE A 70 -2.72 8.07 10.09
N MET A 71 -1.82 7.53 9.26
CA MET A 71 -1.07 8.27 8.25
C MET A 71 -1.24 7.59 6.90
N ALA A 72 -1.67 8.35 5.90
CA ALA A 72 -1.78 7.90 4.52
C ALA A 72 -0.79 8.69 3.66
N VAL A 73 -0.07 7.97 2.79
CA VAL A 73 0.87 8.56 1.83
C VAL A 73 0.59 7.93 0.49
N ASP A 74 0.21 8.76 -0.47
CA ASP A 74 0.01 8.35 -1.86
C ASP A 74 1.13 8.92 -2.71
N TRP A 75 1.71 8.10 -3.58
CA TRP A 75 2.75 8.51 -4.51
C TRP A 75 2.54 7.82 -5.86
N VAL A 76 2.99 8.48 -6.93
CA VAL A 76 3.10 7.87 -8.25
C VAL A 76 4.47 7.22 -8.32
N ALA A 77 4.53 5.92 -8.59
CA ALA A 77 5.79 5.23 -8.80
C ALA A 77 6.32 5.56 -10.20
N ASP A 78 7.57 6.02 -10.28
CA ASP A 78 8.29 6.16 -11.55
C ASP A 78 8.62 4.76 -12.08
N ASN A 79 7.68 4.18 -12.83
CA ASN A 79 7.91 2.92 -13.54
C ASN A 79 8.66 3.23 -14.85
N GLU A 80 9.87 3.75 -14.77
CA GLU A 80 10.79 3.64 -15.90
C GLU A 80 11.25 2.18 -15.94
N PRO A 81 10.92 1.39 -16.98
CA PRO A 81 11.62 0.14 -17.19
C PRO A 81 13.05 0.54 -17.51
N THR A 82 13.92 0.61 -16.51
CA THR A 82 15.35 0.62 -16.80
C THR A 82 15.57 -0.65 -17.61
N PRO A 83 15.97 -0.56 -18.89
CA PRO A 83 16.33 -1.75 -19.61
C PRO A 83 17.43 -2.39 -18.76
N LEU A 84 17.18 -3.60 -18.25
CA LEU A 84 18.24 -4.44 -17.68
C LEU A 84 19.14 -4.83 -18.86
N SER A 85 19.87 -3.87 -19.41
CA SER A 85 20.91 -4.11 -20.38
C SER A 85 21.91 -5.03 -19.69
N PRO A 86 22.21 -6.20 -20.25
CA PRO A 86 23.20 -7.09 -19.67
C PRO A 86 24.52 -6.33 -19.49
N PRO A 87 25.28 -6.60 -18.40
CA PRO A 87 26.57 -5.96 -18.19
C PRO A 87 27.48 -6.18 -19.42
N PRO A 88 28.31 -5.20 -19.82
CA PRO A 88 29.19 -5.32 -20.97
C PRO A 88 30.08 -6.56 -20.82
N VAL A 89 30.09 -7.42 -21.84
CA VAL A 89 31.02 -8.55 -21.89
C VAL A 89 32.43 -7.99 -22.02
N LEU A 90 33.25 -8.17 -20.98
CA LEU A 90 34.67 -7.83 -21.03
C LEU A 90 35.35 -8.68 -22.13
N PRO A 91 36.14 -8.08 -23.03
CA PRO A 91 36.87 -8.86 -24.02
C PRO A 91 37.88 -9.77 -23.31
N SER A 92 37.80 -11.07 -23.60
CA SER A 92 38.79 -12.06 -23.19
C SER A 92 40.16 -11.67 -23.76
N LYS A 93 41.15 -11.55 -22.87
CA LYS A 93 42.54 -11.24 -23.19
C LYS A 93 43.27 -12.48 -23.70
#